data_AF-A0A924LDF7-F1
#
_entry.id   AF-A0A924LDF7-F1
#
_cell.length_a   1.000
_cell.length_b   1.000
_cell.length_c   1.000
_cell.angle_alpha   90.00
_cell.angle_beta   90.00
_cell.angle_gamma   90.00
#
_symmetry.space_group_name_H-M   'P 1'
#
loop_
_entity.id
_entity.type
_entity.pdbx_description
1 polymer ?
#
loop_
_entity_poly.entity_id
_entity_poly.type
_entity_poly.pdbx_seq_one_letter_code
_entity_poly.pdbx_strand_id
1 'polypeptide(L)'
;MFWRNALVVALLALAGCGGQLRTFDGSSGDAGVQLVAPPPARLAIPTPKTALLDPRHAAQLATALTIGLRAMEVPAFAQPASRGDWVVQITAQMASGMVTPSYIIRDPSGLERNRTTGAAVLEADWTGQSPAALGGIVSATVPALGTALTAIEARRRQDDPTSLLNRPARIYVPDVTGAPGDGNTSLARQMRRELPQFGLVVLEKPERPDFTVIGTVKVGPLPKGQESVEITWVIQDDRGAEAGKIAQLNQVAKNTLSGFWVDIAVVVAEEAAGGVRDVILNRLGTRKKP
;
A
#
# COMPACT_ATOMS: atom_id res chain seq x y z
N MET A 1 15.46 -54.93 -52.38
CA MET A 1 14.66 -53.76 -51.93
C MET A 1 15.58 -52.54 -51.91
N PHE A 2 15.35 -51.56 -52.79
CA PHE A 2 16.13 -50.32 -52.96
C PHE A 2 15.29 -49.12 -52.44
N TRP A 3 15.78 -47.92 -52.14
CA TRP A 3 17.14 -47.31 -52.06
C TRP A 3 17.12 -46.34 -50.83
N ARG A 4 18.23 -45.92 -50.21
CA ARG A 4 19.26 -44.93 -50.61
C ARG A 4 18.70 -43.52 -50.94
N ASN A 5 19.38 -42.49 -50.40
CA ASN A 5 19.30 -41.05 -50.72
C ASN A 5 18.02 -40.29 -50.30
N ALA A 6 18.03 -38.96 -50.11
CA ALA A 6 19.11 -38.03 -49.72
C ALA A 6 18.50 -36.65 -49.38
N LEU A 7 19.07 -35.98 -48.37
CA LEU A 7 19.54 -34.58 -48.43
C LEU A 7 18.74 -33.59 -49.32
N VAL A 8 17.91 -32.75 -48.69
CA VAL A 8 17.56 -31.41 -49.22
C VAL A 8 17.91 -30.35 -48.17
N VAL A 9 18.81 -29.46 -48.54
CA VAL A 9 19.20 -28.26 -47.79
C VAL A 9 18.33 -27.09 -48.24
N ALA A 10 17.82 -26.30 -47.30
CA ALA A 10 17.38 -24.92 -47.54
C ALA A 10 17.51 -24.08 -46.27
N LEU A 11 18.60 -23.31 -46.20
CA LEU A 11 18.82 -22.23 -45.23
C LEU A 11 18.22 -20.93 -45.81
N LEU A 12 17.97 -19.95 -44.93
CA LEU A 12 17.76 -18.51 -45.23
C LEU A 12 16.44 -18.08 -45.91
N ALA A 13 15.60 -17.39 -45.13
CA ALA A 13 15.33 -15.97 -45.39
C ALA A 13 14.79 -15.28 -44.12
N LEU A 14 15.48 -14.24 -43.64
CA LEU A 14 14.91 -13.34 -42.62
C LEU A 14 13.90 -12.41 -43.31
N ALA A 15 12.61 -12.52 -42.96
CA ALA A 15 11.61 -11.52 -43.29
C ALA A 15 11.39 -10.57 -42.10
N GLY A 16 12.37 -9.70 -41.86
CA GLY A 16 12.25 -8.60 -40.89
C GLY A 16 11.70 -7.34 -41.57
N CYS A 17 10.44 -7.02 -41.29
CA CYS A 17 9.77 -5.71 -41.39
C CYS A 17 8.34 -5.97 -40.91
N GLY A 18 7.72 -5.22 -40.01
CA GLY A 18 7.96 -3.85 -39.59
C GLY A 18 6.61 -3.33 -39.08
N GLY A 19 5.97 -4.10 -38.20
CA GLY A 19 4.68 -3.77 -37.60
C GLY A 19 4.87 -2.67 -36.57
N GLN A 20 4.96 -1.42 -37.03
CA GLN A 20 5.09 -0.23 -36.19
C GLN A 20 3.91 -0.15 -35.21
N LEU A 21 4.11 -0.64 -33.99
CA LEU A 21 3.18 -0.40 -32.88
C LEU A 21 3.11 1.12 -32.72
N ARG A 22 1.91 1.68 -32.90
CA ARG A 22 1.68 3.11 -32.73
C ARG A 22 2.07 3.51 -31.31
N THR A 23 3.20 4.21 -31.21
CA THR A 23 3.65 4.84 -29.96
C THR A 23 2.63 5.88 -29.52
N PHE A 24 2.50 6.04 -28.21
CA PHE A 24 1.63 7.05 -27.61
C PHE A 24 1.97 8.45 -28.13
N ASP A 25 1.04 9.05 -28.88
CA ASP A 25 1.04 10.49 -29.14
C ASP A 25 0.64 11.21 -27.85
N GLY A 26 1.61 11.38 -26.95
CA GLY A 26 1.49 12.23 -25.78
C GLY A 26 1.39 13.68 -26.23
N SER A 27 0.22 14.29 -26.04
CA SER A 27 0.07 15.73 -26.22
C SER A 27 0.92 16.47 -25.18
N SER A 28 1.79 17.34 -25.65
CA SER A 28 2.63 18.19 -24.79
C SER A 28 1.76 19.13 -23.97
N GLY A 29 1.61 18.84 -22.68
CA GLY A 29 0.99 19.71 -21.68
C GLY A 29 1.99 20.00 -20.56
N ASP A 30 1.98 21.25 -20.08
CA ASP A 30 2.99 21.82 -19.19
C ASP A 30 3.31 21.06 -17.90
N ALA A 31 4.49 21.39 -17.35
CA ALA A 31 5.03 20.94 -16.08
C ALA A 31 5.24 19.42 -16.00
N GLY A 32 6.42 18.99 -16.46
CA GLY A 32 7.02 17.73 -16.03
C GLY A 32 7.20 17.76 -14.51
N VAL A 33 6.21 17.23 -13.79
CA VAL A 33 6.30 16.93 -12.36
C VAL A 33 7.45 15.96 -12.22
N GLN A 34 8.61 16.47 -11.81
CA GLN A 34 9.73 15.62 -11.45
C GLN A 34 9.30 14.86 -10.20
N LEU A 35 8.75 13.67 -10.42
CA LEU A 35 8.47 12.68 -9.40
C LEU A 35 9.83 12.23 -8.84
N VAL A 36 10.39 13.06 -7.96
CA VAL A 36 11.44 12.67 -7.03
C VAL A 36 10.74 11.75 -6.02
N ALA A 37 10.45 10.53 -6.48
CA ALA A 37 10.15 9.43 -5.58
C ALA A 37 11.32 9.37 -4.59
N PRO A 38 11.06 9.51 -3.27
CA PRO A 38 12.13 9.45 -2.30
C PRO A 38 12.87 8.12 -2.50
N PRO A 39 14.22 8.11 -2.54
CA PRO A 39 14.96 6.89 -2.75
C PRO A 39 14.53 5.85 -1.70
N PRO A 40 14.39 4.57 -2.07
CA PRO A 40 13.93 3.53 -1.15
C PRO A 40 14.83 3.51 0.08
N ALA A 41 14.22 3.35 1.26
CA ALA A 41 14.92 3.41 2.53
C ALA A 41 16.05 2.38 2.58
N ARG A 42 17.30 2.86 2.67
CA ARG A 42 18.51 2.03 2.74
C ARG A 42 18.84 1.71 4.19
N LEU A 43 19.45 0.54 4.44
CA LEU A 43 19.89 0.14 5.77
C LEU A 43 21.42 0.19 5.86
N ALA A 44 21.96 1.25 6.46
CA ALA A 44 23.38 1.38 6.73
C ALA A 44 23.79 0.54 7.95
N ILE A 45 24.88 -0.23 7.81
CA ILE A 45 25.53 -0.97 8.88
C ILE A 45 26.96 -0.41 9.01
N PRO A 46 27.16 0.68 9.77
CA PRO A 46 28.48 1.27 9.95
C PRO A 46 29.39 0.32 10.75
N THR A 47 30.70 0.41 10.50
CA THR A 47 31.72 -0.30 11.29
C THR A 47 31.55 0.06 12.78
N PRO A 48 31.21 -0.90 13.65
CA PRO A 48 30.91 -0.61 15.04
C PRO A 48 32.16 -0.25 15.83
N LYS A 49 32.04 0.79 16.67
CA LYS A 49 33.12 1.29 17.55
C LYS A 49 32.99 0.84 19.00
N THR A 50 31.82 0.30 19.36
CA THR A 50 31.42 -0.05 20.74
C THR A 50 30.95 -1.51 20.84
N ALA A 51 31.46 -2.36 19.96
CA ALA A 51 31.13 -3.79 19.88
C ALA A 51 32.24 -4.71 20.41
N LEU A 52 33.23 -4.17 21.15
CA LEU A 52 34.35 -4.96 21.70
C LEU A 52 35.12 -5.76 20.63
N LEU A 53 35.30 -5.14 19.46
CA LEU A 53 36.06 -5.67 18.31
C LEU A 53 37.08 -4.61 17.87
N ASP A 54 38.23 -5.04 17.36
CA ASP A 54 39.10 -4.12 16.63
C ASP A 54 38.49 -3.72 15.27
N PRO A 55 38.96 -2.63 14.64
CA PRO A 55 38.35 -2.09 13.42
C PRO A 55 38.25 -3.07 12.24
N ARG A 56 39.13 -4.08 12.13
CA ARG A 56 39.10 -5.04 11.03
C ARG A 56 37.96 -6.04 11.21
N HIS A 57 37.87 -6.67 12.38
CA HIS A 57 36.78 -7.61 12.69
C HIS A 57 35.43 -6.89 12.76
N ALA A 58 35.39 -5.66 13.27
CA ALA A 58 34.21 -4.81 13.22
C ALA A 58 33.71 -4.57 11.77
N ALA A 59 34.62 -4.29 10.83
CA ALA A 59 34.26 -4.09 9.42
C ALA A 59 33.84 -5.41 8.73
N GLN A 60 34.47 -6.53 9.07
CA GLN A 60 34.07 -7.86 8.60
C GLN A 60 32.66 -8.22 9.08
N LEU A 61 32.32 -7.99 10.36
CA LEU A 61 30.98 -8.22 10.90
C LEU A 61 29.92 -7.38 10.18
N ALA A 62 30.16 -6.08 10.00
CA ALA A 62 29.25 -5.19 9.27
C ALA A 62 29.05 -5.66 7.81
N THR A 63 30.11 -6.13 7.15
CA THR A 63 30.07 -6.67 5.79
C THR A 63 29.30 -7.98 5.71
N ALA A 64 29.54 -8.91 6.65
CA ALA A 64 28.89 -10.22 6.66
C ALA A 64 27.39 -10.12 6.96
N LEU A 65 26.98 -9.28 7.91
CA LEU A 65 25.57 -8.95 8.16
C LEU A 65 24.91 -8.32 6.92
N THR A 66 25.62 -7.42 6.25
CA THR A 66 25.15 -6.79 4.99
C THR A 66 24.97 -7.81 3.86
N ILE A 67 25.82 -8.85 3.77
CA ILE A 67 25.66 -9.94 2.80
C ILE A 67 24.40 -10.76 3.15
N GLY A 68 24.26 -11.20 4.41
CA GLY A 68 23.12 -12.02 4.82
C GLY A 68 21.76 -11.29 4.71
N LEU A 69 21.71 -9.99 5.06
CA LEU A 69 20.50 -9.19 4.92
C LEU A 69 20.10 -8.99 3.45
N ARG A 70 21.05 -8.75 2.54
CA ARG A 70 20.77 -8.67 1.09
C ARG A 70 20.32 -10.00 0.50
N ALA A 71 20.75 -11.13 1.05
CA ALA A 71 20.23 -12.46 0.67
C ALA A 71 18.76 -12.67 1.07
N MET A 72 18.23 -11.83 1.98
CA MET A 72 16.80 -11.73 2.30
C MET A 72 16.15 -10.47 1.68
N GLU A 73 16.70 -9.98 0.56
CA GLU A 73 16.23 -8.80 -0.20
C GLU A 73 16.21 -7.46 0.57
N VAL A 74 16.79 -7.40 1.77
CA VAL A 74 16.93 -6.14 2.53
C VAL A 74 18.04 -5.29 1.90
N PRO A 75 17.79 -4.02 1.51
CA PRO A 75 18.77 -3.14 0.87
C PRO A 75 19.81 -2.59 1.89
N ALA A 76 20.66 -3.48 2.39
CA ALA A 76 21.69 -3.20 3.38
C ALA A 76 23.04 -2.82 2.75
N PHE A 77 23.80 -1.96 3.45
CA PHE A 77 25.11 -1.46 3.00
C PHE A 77 26.08 -1.30 4.18
N ALA A 78 27.29 -1.88 4.07
CA ALA A 78 28.34 -1.76 5.07
C ALA A 78 29.10 -0.43 4.89
N GLN A 79 28.46 0.67 5.28
CA GLN A 79 28.94 2.05 5.07
C GLN A 79 28.61 2.95 6.27
N PRO A 80 29.27 4.10 6.42
CA PRO A 80 28.76 5.20 7.25
C PRO A 80 27.34 5.60 6.81
N ALA A 81 26.48 5.91 7.78
CA ALA A 81 25.11 6.32 7.50
C ALA A 81 25.05 7.69 6.82
N SER A 82 24.27 7.77 5.74
CA SER A 82 23.94 9.02 5.02
C SER A 82 22.61 9.60 5.51
N ARG A 83 22.33 10.87 5.19
CA ARG A 83 21.03 11.48 5.49
C ARG A 83 19.91 10.71 4.77
N GLY A 84 18.96 10.16 5.53
CA GLY A 84 17.87 9.32 5.00
C GLY A 84 18.07 7.82 5.17
N ASP A 85 19.28 7.36 5.54
CA ASP A 85 19.53 5.95 5.82
C ASP A 85 18.92 5.55 7.19
N TRP A 86 18.36 4.34 7.26
CA TRP A 86 18.17 3.63 8.52
C TRP A 86 19.51 3.06 8.97
N VAL A 87 19.70 2.84 10.27
CA VAL A 87 21.00 2.43 10.82
C VAL A 87 20.86 1.21 11.73
N VAL A 88 21.63 0.15 11.47
CA VAL A 88 21.89 -0.91 12.47
C VAL A 88 23.14 -0.54 13.25
N GLN A 89 22.96 0.01 14.44
CA GLN A 89 24.05 0.25 15.38
C GLN A 89 24.35 -1.03 16.15
N ILE A 90 25.58 -1.55 16.05
CA ILE A 90 26.02 -2.74 16.79
C ILE A 90 26.82 -2.28 18.02
N THR A 91 26.43 -2.79 19.18
CA THR A 91 27.11 -2.63 20.46
C THR A 91 27.34 -4.01 21.08
N ALA A 92 28.22 -4.12 22.07
CA ALA A 92 28.38 -5.36 22.81
C ALA A 92 28.70 -5.08 24.28
N GLN A 93 28.25 -5.97 25.16
CA GLN A 93 28.59 -5.98 26.57
C GLN A 93 29.29 -7.28 26.92
N MET A 94 30.23 -7.23 27.85
CA MET A 94 30.98 -8.40 28.33
C MET A 94 30.64 -8.67 29.80
N ALA A 95 30.34 -9.92 30.12
CA ALA A 95 30.14 -10.40 31.47
C ALA A 95 30.63 -11.84 31.58
N SER A 96 31.42 -12.15 32.60
CA SER A 96 31.87 -13.52 32.92
C SER A 96 32.53 -14.27 31.74
N GLY A 97 33.35 -13.59 30.92
CA GLY A 97 34.01 -14.17 29.74
C GLY A 97 33.11 -14.37 28.52
N MET A 98 31.84 -13.98 28.61
CA MET A 98 30.87 -14.01 27.51
C MET A 98 30.62 -12.59 26.99
N VAL A 99 30.60 -12.44 25.67
CA VAL A 99 30.20 -11.22 24.96
C VAL A 99 28.78 -11.38 24.43
N THR A 100 27.91 -10.43 24.79
CA THR A 100 26.53 -10.35 24.31
C THR A 100 26.38 -9.12 23.40
N PRO A 101 26.20 -9.31 22.08
CA PRO A 101 25.97 -8.21 21.17
C PRO A 101 24.52 -7.71 21.22
N SER A 102 24.33 -6.41 21.02
CA SER A 102 23.02 -5.77 20.91
C SER A 102 22.99 -4.94 19.62
N TYR A 103 22.00 -5.25 18.78
CA TYR A 103 21.75 -4.66 17.48
C TYR A 103 20.57 -3.71 17.59
N ILE A 104 20.83 -2.42 17.36
CA ILE A 104 19.86 -1.34 17.57
C ILE A 104 19.48 -0.79 16.20
N ILE A 105 18.20 -0.91 15.82
CA ILE A 105 17.68 -0.35 14.57
C ILE A 105 17.18 1.06 14.84
N ARG A 106 17.83 2.05 14.21
CA ARG A 106 17.45 3.47 14.25
C ARG A 106 16.88 3.90 12.91
N ASP A 107 15.91 4.79 12.95
CA ASP A 107 15.36 5.44 11.76
C ASP A 107 16.24 6.65 11.32
N PRO A 108 15.92 7.31 10.20
CA PRO A 108 16.67 8.46 9.71
C PRO A 108 16.63 9.72 10.59
N SER A 109 15.80 9.75 11.63
CA SER A 109 15.81 10.80 12.67
C SER A 109 16.75 10.46 13.85
N GLY A 110 17.30 9.24 13.87
CA GLY A 110 18.14 8.71 14.95
C GLY A 110 17.36 8.00 16.06
N LEU A 111 16.03 7.99 16.00
CA LEU A 111 15.18 7.38 17.02
C LEU A 111 15.27 5.86 16.95
N GLU A 112 15.43 5.23 18.12
CA GLU A 112 15.46 3.78 18.28
C GLU A 112 14.07 3.19 17.99
N ARG A 113 13.98 2.32 16.97
CA ARG A 113 12.73 1.66 16.57
C ARG A 113 12.67 0.20 16.98
N ASN A 114 13.81 -0.43 17.18
CA ASN A 114 13.92 -1.76 17.75
C ASN A 114 15.32 -2.00 18.33
N ARG A 115 15.42 -2.95 19.26
CA ARG A 115 16.66 -3.51 19.78
C ARG A 115 16.53 -5.03 19.84
N THR A 116 17.49 -5.71 19.25
CA THR A 116 17.63 -7.18 19.30
C THR A 116 18.92 -7.51 20.04
N THR A 117 18.84 -8.42 21.01
CA THR A 117 20.02 -8.97 21.69
C THR A 117 20.40 -10.28 21.01
N GLY A 118 21.66 -10.42 20.61
CA GLY A 118 22.18 -11.67 20.05
C GLY A 118 22.47 -12.71 21.15
N ALA A 119 22.80 -13.92 20.73
CA ALA A 119 23.27 -14.95 21.66
C ALA A 119 24.56 -14.48 22.36
N ALA A 120 24.74 -14.89 23.62
CA ALA A 120 26.01 -14.74 24.30
C ALA A 120 27.05 -15.69 23.69
N VAL A 121 28.20 -15.16 23.29
CA VAL A 121 29.30 -15.88 22.64
C VAL A 121 30.54 -15.79 23.54
N LEU A 122 31.41 -16.81 23.56
CA LEU A 122 32.68 -16.72 24.27
C LEU A 122 33.52 -15.56 23.72
N GLU A 123 34.23 -14.83 24.57
CA GLU A 123 35.09 -13.72 24.14
C GLU A 123 36.04 -14.14 23.01
N ALA A 124 36.69 -15.29 23.14
CA ALA A 124 37.62 -15.83 22.14
C ALA A 124 36.99 -16.11 20.77
N ASP A 125 35.69 -16.45 20.72
CA ASP A 125 34.94 -16.65 19.47
C ASP A 125 34.40 -15.32 18.91
N TRP A 126 34.08 -14.36 19.79
CA TRP A 126 33.64 -13.02 19.41
C TRP A 126 34.78 -12.19 18.80
N THR A 127 35.92 -12.12 19.47
CA THR A 127 37.14 -11.45 18.99
C THR A 127 37.96 -12.35 18.06
N GLY A 128 37.50 -13.59 17.81
CA GLY A 128 38.22 -14.63 17.11
C GLY A 128 38.28 -14.41 15.60
N GLN A 129 39.40 -14.81 15.00
CA GLN A 129 39.63 -14.77 13.55
C GLN A 129 38.93 -15.92 12.79
N SER A 130 38.16 -16.78 13.46
CA SER A 130 37.55 -17.97 12.85
C SER A 130 36.35 -17.59 11.95
N PRO A 131 36.40 -17.88 10.64
CA PRO A 131 35.26 -17.63 9.75
C PRO A 131 34.00 -18.40 10.16
N ALA A 132 34.17 -19.55 10.84
CA ALA A 132 33.05 -20.35 11.33
C ALA A 132 32.30 -19.67 12.50
N ALA A 133 33.02 -19.04 13.43
CA ALA A 133 32.42 -18.31 14.55
C ALA A 133 31.61 -17.09 14.04
N LEU A 134 32.22 -16.29 13.14
CA LEU A 134 31.53 -15.19 12.48
C LEU A 134 30.31 -15.67 11.67
N GLY A 135 30.44 -16.79 10.94
CA GLY A 135 29.32 -17.41 10.21
C GLY A 135 28.16 -17.80 11.13
N GLY A 136 28.44 -18.38 12.30
CA GLY A 136 27.43 -18.72 13.31
C GLY A 136 26.71 -17.48 13.86
N ILE A 137 27.46 -16.43 14.24
CA ILE A 137 26.92 -15.16 14.71
C ILE A 137 25.98 -14.55 13.66
N VAL A 138 26.42 -14.49 12.40
CA VAL A 138 25.64 -13.91 11.30
C VAL A 138 24.40 -14.75 10.98
N SER A 139 24.52 -16.07 10.95
CA SER A 139 23.41 -16.99 10.70
C SER A 139 22.29 -16.87 11.74
N ALA A 140 22.63 -16.69 13.02
CA ALA A 140 21.65 -16.44 14.08
C ALA A 140 21.06 -15.01 14.03
N THR A 141 21.88 -14.02 13.70
CA THR A 141 21.50 -12.59 13.78
C THR A 141 20.63 -12.13 12.61
N VAL A 142 20.94 -12.58 11.39
CA VAL A 142 20.31 -12.07 10.15
C VAL A 142 18.79 -12.31 10.14
N PRO A 143 18.25 -13.52 10.44
CA PRO A 143 16.81 -13.72 10.51
C PRO A 143 16.12 -12.86 11.57
N ALA A 144 16.75 -12.69 12.74
CA ALA A 144 16.22 -11.87 13.83
C ALA A 144 16.13 -10.37 13.44
N LEU A 145 17.15 -9.85 12.73
CA LEU A 145 17.09 -8.50 12.15
C LEU A 145 16.02 -8.38 11.07
N GLY A 146 15.85 -9.38 10.20
CA GLY A 146 14.77 -9.42 9.21
C GLY A 146 13.39 -9.35 9.87
N THR A 147 13.14 -10.19 10.88
CA THR A 147 11.88 -10.17 11.66
C THR A 147 11.65 -8.81 12.33
N ALA A 148 12.69 -8.21 12.92
CA ALA A 148 12.60 -6.90 13.54
C ALA A 148 12.24 -5.79 12.54
N LEU A 149 12.85 -5.78 11.34
CA LEU A 149 12.55 -4.84 10.26
C LEU A 149 11.10 -4.97 9.78
N THR A 150 10.63 -6.20 9.50
CA THR A 150 9.24 -6.47 9.13
C THR A 150 8.26 -5.99 10.19
N ALA A 151 8.56 -6.18 11.48
CA ALA A 151 7.73 -5.70 12.58
C ALA A 151 7.74 -4.17 12.73
N ILE A 152 8.87 -3.50 12.43
CA ILE A 152 8.94 -2.02 12.34
C ILE A 152 8.06 -1.53 11.19
N GLU A 153 8.13 -2.15 10.01
CA GLU A 153 7.34 -1.72 8.85
C GLU A 153 5.84 -2.00 9.02
N ALA A 154 5.46 -3.09 9.70
CA ALA A 154 4.08 -3.33 10.10
C ALA A 154 3.55 -2.20 11.02
N ARG A 155 4.30 -1.84 12.08
CA ARG A 155 3.96 -0.71 12.94
C ARG A 155 3.92 0.62 12.19
N ARG A 156 4.91 0.91 11.34
CA ARG A 156 4.94 2.14 10.54
C ARG A 156 3.74 2.26 9.59
N ARG A 157 3.23 1.16 9.03
CA ARG A 157 1.98 1.15 8.24
C ARG A 157 0.73 1.32 9.09
N GLN A 158 0.75 0.81 10.33
CA GLN A 158 -0.32 1.03 11.32
C GLN A 158 -0.31 2.45 11.88
N ASP A 159 0.84 3.12 11.98
CA ASP A 159 1.00 4.46 12.56
C ASP A 159 0.99 5.59 11.50
N ASP A 160 0.88 5.27 10.21
CA ASP A 160 0.94 6.27 9.12
C ASP A 160 -0.24 7.25 9.22
N PRO A 161 -0.01 8.57 9.41
CA PRO A 161 -1.08 9.55 9.56
C PRO A 161 -1.84 9.84 8.26
N THR A 162 -1.32 9.41 7.10
CA THR A 162 -2.04 9.45 5.82
C THR A 162 -2.98 8.25 5.64
N SER A 163 -2.74 7.16 6.40
CA SER A 163 -3.55 5.94 6.38
C SER A 163 -4.98 6.22 6.84
N LEU A 164 -5.93 5.76 6.03
CA LEU A 164 -7.36 5.79 6.30
C LEU A 164 -7.78 4.86 7.46
N LEU A 165 -6.83 4.12 8.05
CA LEU A 165 -7.00 3.38 9.29
C LEU A 165 -7.02 4.30 10.53
N ASN A 166 -6.34 5.45 10.46
CA ASN A 166 -6.03 6.31 11.61
C ASN A 166 -6.79 7.65 11.63
N ARG A 167 -7.56 7.92 10.58
CA ARG A 167 -8.35 9.14 10.43
C ARG A 167 -9.66 8.82 9.70
N PRO A 168 -10.74 9.59 9.95
CA PRO A 168 -11.93 9.55 9.12
C PRO A 168 -11.59 9.67 7.62
N ALA A 169 -12.23 8.82 6.81
CA ALA A 169 -12.15 8.92 5.37
C ALA A 169 -12.93 10.17 4.90
N ARG A 170 -12.31 10.96 4.01
CA ARG A 170 -12.89 12.17 3.44
C ARG A 170 -13.59 11.84 2.14
N ILE A 171 -14.90 12.08 2.10
CA ILE A 171 -15.79 11.67 1.02
C ILE A 171 -16.27 12.90 0.27
N TYR A 172 -16.09 12.92 -1.05
CA TYR A 172 -16.79 13.89 -1.89
C TYR A 172 -18.04 13.24 -2.49
N VAL A 173 -19.17 13.93 -2.37
CA VAL A 173 -20.44 13.50 -2.98
C VAL A 173 -20.79 14.57 -4.02
N PRO A 174 -20.55 14.35 -5.32
CA PRO A 174 -21.10 15.20 -6.38
C PRO A 174 -22.64 15.17 -6.38
N ASP A 175 -23.26 16.02 -7.19
CA ASP A 175 -24.71 15.97 -7.36
C ASP A 175 -25.13 14.69 -8.11
N VAL A 176 -26.29 14.16 -7.74
CA VAL A 176 -26.88 12.97 -8.37
C VAL A 176 -27.42 13.34 -9.76
N THR A 177 -27.43 12.38 -10.68
CA THR A 177 -27.93 12.58 -12.05
C THR A 177 -29.10 11.64 -12.39
N GLY A 178 -29.96 12.07 -13.32
CA GLY A 178 -31.03 11.24 -13.91
C GLY A 178 -32.33 11.14 -13.11
N ALA A 179 -32.42 11.67 -11.89
CA ALA A 179 -33.68 11.66 -11.13
C ALA A 179 -34.65 12.75 -11.63
N PRO A 180 -35.97 12.45 -11.73
CA PRO A 180 -37.02 13.45 -11.96
C PRO A 180 -37.28 14.33 -10.73
N GLY A 181 -38.05 15.40 -10.92
CA GLY A 181 -38.42 16.33 -9.84
C GLY A 181 -37.20 17.02 -9.23
N ASP A 182 -37.15 17.12 -7.91
CA ASP A 182 -35.99 17.60 -7.15
C ASP A 182 -35.01 16.48 -6.75
N GLY A 183 -35.25 15.24 -7.20
CA GLY A 183 -34.60 14.02 -6.70
C GLY A 183 -33.07 14.07 -6.71
N ASN A 184 -32.46 14.67 -7.74
CA ASN A 184 -31.01 14.83 -7.84
C ASN A 184 -30.43 15.61 -6.65
N THR A 185 -31.06 16.75 -6.32
CA THR A 185 -30.62 17.60 -5.21
C THR A 185 -30.98 16.97 -3.88
N SER A 186 -32.17 16.35 -3.77
CA SER A 186 -32.64 15.74 -2.53
C SER A 186 -31.84 14.50 -2.12
N LEU A 187 -31.48 13.62 -3.06
CA LEU A 187 -30.61 12.46 -2.82
C LEU A 187 -29.17 12.88 -2.47
N ALA A 188 -28.56 13.79 -3.24
CA ALA A 188 -27.19 14.26 -2.96
C ALA A 188 -27.10 14.92 -1.58
N ARG A 189 -28.06 15.80 -1.26
CA ARG A 189 -28.15 16.49 0.03
C ARG A 189 -28.35 15.52 1.19
N GLN A 190 -29.16 14.47 1.02
CA GLN A 190 -29.35 13.48 2.08
C GLN A 190 -28.11 12.60 2.26
N MET A 191 -27.50 12.09 1.19
CA MET A 191 -26.25 11.33 1.27
C MET A 191 -25.15 12.09 2.03
N ARG A 192 -25.01 13.40 1.76
CA ARG A 192 -24.11 14.31 2.50
C ARG A 192 -24.44 14.45 4.00
N ARG A 193 -25.67 14.15 4.43
CA ARG A 193 -26.12 14.14 5.84
C ARG A 193 -26.00 12.78 6.53
N GLU A 194 -26.10 11.68 5.80
CA GLU A 194 -26.01 10.33 6.37
C GLU A 194 -24.56 9.88 6.61
N LEU A 195 -23.66 10.14 5.66
CA LEU A 195 -22.26 9.68 5.75
C LEU A 195 -21.53 10.13 7.05
N PRO A 196 -21.72 11.36 7.59
CA PRO A 196 -21.14 11.76 8.88
C PRO A 196 -21.56 10.90 10.08
N GLN A 197 -22.76 10.32 10.06
CA GLN A 197 -23.23 9.44 11.14
C GLN A 197 -22.45 8.13 11.21
N PHE A 198 -21.80 7.73 10.10
CA PHE A 198 -20.90 6.59 10.01
C PHE A 198 -19.42 6.95 10.25
N GLY A 199 -19.13 8.16 10.75
CA GLY A 199 -17.77 8.62 11.04
C GLY A 199 -16.96 9.01 9.79
N LEU A 200 -17.64 9.31 8.67
CA LEU A 200 -17.02 9.74 7.42
C LEU A 200 -17.07 11.28 7.32
N VAL A 201 -15.99 11.93 6.88
CA VAL A 201 -15.96 13.39 6.73
C VAL A 201 -16.42 13.76 5.32
N VAL A 202 -17.55 14.43 5.18
CA VAL A 202 -18.04 14.90 3.87
C VAL A 202 -17.35 16.22 3.49
N LEU A 203 -16.81 16.28 2.27
CA LEU A 203 -16.21 17.47 1.70
C LEU A 203 -17.24 18.27 0.89
N GLU A 204 -17.24 19.60 1.05
CA GLU A 204 -18.07 20.51 0.24
C GLU A 204 -17.57 20.66 -1.21
N LYS A 205 -16.28 20.38 -1.44
CA LYS A 205 -15.59 20.52 -2.72
C LYS A 205 -14.73 19.27 -2.99
N PRO A 206 -14.37 18.98 -4.25
CA PRO A 206 -13.49 17.85 -4.61
C PRO A 206 -12.01 18.09 -4.26
N GLU A 207 -11.72 18.67 -3.09
CA GLU A 207 -10.38 19.02 -2.64
C GLU A 207 -9.66 17.79 -2.05
N ARG A 208 -9.14 16.95 -2.95
CA ARG A 208 -8.44 15.69 -2.64
C ARG A 208 -9.30 14.73 -1.78
N PRO A 209 -10.50 14.30 -2.23
CA PRO A 209 -11.23 13.24 -1.54
C PRO A 209 -10.41 11.95 -1.46
N ASP A 210 -10.65 11.17 -0.41
CA ASP A 210 -10.14 9.80 -0.32
C ASP A 210 -11.07 8.82 -1.07
N PHE A 211 -12.37 9.15 -1.14
CA PHE A 211 -13.35 8.48 -1.99
C PHE A 211 -14.36 9.48 -2.58
N THR A 212 -14.88 9.17 -3.77
CA THR A 212 -15.98 9.89 -4.42
C THR A 212 -17.20 8.98 -4.56
N VAL A 213 -18.38 9.45 -4.14
CA VAL A 213 -19.64 8.68 -4.17
C VAL A 213 -20.58 9.27 -5.23
N ILE A 214 -20.63 8.62 -6.40
CA ILE A 214 -21.36 9.08 -7.59
C ILE A 214 -22.73 8.41 -7.64
N GLY A 215 -23.80 9.19 -7.50
CA GLY A 215 -25.18 8.69 -7.61
C GLY A 215 -25.78 8.91 -8.99
N THR A 216 -26.43 7.87 -9.53
CA THR A 216 -27.17 7.90 -10.80
C THR A 216 -28.52 7.22 -10.62
N VAL A 217 -29.58 7.88 -11.06
CA VAL A 217 -30.95 7.36 -11.05
C VAL A 217 -31.40 7.07 -12.48
N LYS A 218 -32.10 5.95 -12.67
CA LYS A 218 -32.82 5.61 -13.90
C LYS A 218 -34.27 5.32 -13.56
N VAL A 219 -35.18 5.86 -14.35
CA VAL A 219 -36.62 5.60 -14.26
C VAL A 219 -37.10 4.96 -15.56
N GLY A 220 -37.86 3.87 -15.47
CA GLY A 220 -38.42 3.15 -16.60
C GLY A 220 -39.92 2.91 -16.45
N PRO A 221 -40.71 2.91 -17.54
CA PRO A 221 -42.12 2.58 -17.47
C PRO A 221 -42.33 1.07 -17.22
N LEU A 222 -43.30 0.74 -16.37
CA LEU A 222 -43.80 -0.62 -16.15
C LEU A 222 -45.27 -0.75 -16.57
N PRO A 223 -45.76 -1.96 -16.86
CA PRO A 223 -47.18 -2.21 -17.13
C PRO A 223 -48.09 -1.76 -15.97
N LYS A 224 -49.39 -1.62 -16.25
CA LYS A 224 -50.44 -1.24 -15.27
C LYS A 224 -50.23 0.13 -14.58
N GLY A 225 -49.53 1.06 -15.23
CA GLY A 225 -49.34 2.42 -14.70
C GLY A 225 -48.35 2.50 -13.54
N GLN A 226 -47.32 1.65 -13.57
CA GLN A 226 -46.21 1.68 -12.61
C GLN A 226 -44.94 2.20 -13.28
N GLU A 227 -43.95 2.56 -12.47
CA GLU A 227 -42.61 2.96 -12.90
C GLU A 227 -41.57 2.21 -12.06
N SER A 228 -40.50 1.70 -12.69
CA SER A 228 -39.33 1.16 -12.00
C SER A 228 -38.31 2.26 -11.78
N VAL A 229 -37.65 2.25 -10.63
CA VAL A 229 -36.55 3.17 -10.31
C VAL A 229 -35.35 2.40 -9.81
N GLU A 230 -34.26 2.52 -10.56
CA GLU A 230 -32.94 2.02 -10.20
C GLU A 230 -32.09 3.20 -9.73
N ILE A 231 -31.57 3.13 -8.50
CA ILE A 231 -30.64 4.10 -7.92
C ILE A 231 -29.31 3.37 -7.74
N THR A 232 -28.29 3.79 -8.51
CA THR A 232 -26.94 3.26 -8.44
C THR A 232 -26.02 4.26 -7.77
N TRP A 233 -25.26 3.82 -6.77
CA TRP A 233 -24.16 4.56 -6.18
C TRP A 233 -22.84 3.85 -6.50
N VAL A 234 -21.92 4.54 -7.17
CA VAL A 234 -20.56 4.05 -7.46
C VAL A 234 -19.59 4.77 -6.54
N ILE A 235 -18.77 4.00 -5.81
CA ILE A 235 -17.73 4.50 -4.93
C ILE A 235 -16.41 4.36 -5.66
N GLN A 236 -15.74 5.48 -5.93
CA GLN A 236 -14.40 5.53 -6.52
C GLN A 236 -13.37 5.92 -5.46
N ASP A 237 -12.14 5.40 -5.55
CA ASP A 237 -11.01 5.82 -4.72
C ASP A 237 -10.35 7.13 -5.23
N ASP A 238 -9.28 7.56 -4.56
CA ASP A 238 -8.51 8.77 -4.85
C ASP A 238 -7.88 8.79 -6.26
N ARG A 239 -7.86 7.66 -6.97
CA ARG A 239 -7.36 7.50 -8.34
C ARG A 239 -8.49 7.35 -9.37
N GLY A 240 -9.75 7.44 -8.93
CA GLY A 240 -10.92 7.23 -9.77
C GLY A 240 -11.24 5.75 -10.07
N ALA A 241 -10.57 4.80 -9.44
CA ALA A 241 -10.86 3.38 -9.64
C ALA A 241 -12.09 2.97 -8.80
N GLU A 242 -12.96 2.14 -9.36
CA GLU A 242 -14.16 1.65 -8.65
C GLU A 242 -13.75 0.78 -7.44
N ALA A 243 -14.05 1.27 -6.24
CA ALA A 243 -13.91 0.54 -4.99
C ALA A 243 -15.14 -0.34 -4.70
N GLY A 244 -16.30 0.01 -5.25
CA GLY A 244 -17.51 -0.80 -5.24
C GLY A 244 -18.74 -0.07 -5.74
N LYS A 245 -19.84 -0.81 -5.90
CA LYS A 245 -21.14 -0.31 -6.37
C LYS A 245 -22.28 -0.82 -5.49
N ILE A 246 -23.26 0.04 -5.25
CA ILE A 246 -24.52 -0.26 -4.57
C ILE A 246 -25.65 0.03 -5.56
N ALA A 247 -26.69 -0.80 -5.58
CA ALA A 247 -27.86 -0.61 -6.43
C ALA A 247 -29.14 -0.90 -5.64
N GLN A 248 -30.07 0.04 -5.64
CA GLN A 248 -31.40 -0.07 -5.05
C GLN A 248 -32.43 -0.05 -6.17
N LEU A 249 -33.36 -1.00 -6.20
CA LEU A 249 -34.40 -1.12 -7.22
C LEU A 249 -35.78 -1.14 -6.58
N ASN A 250 -36.60 -0.14 -6.89
CA ASN A 250 -37.96 0.02 -6.37
C ASN A 250 -39.00 0.11 -7.50
N GLN A 251 -40.25 -0.20 -7.18
CA GLN A 251 -41.40 -0.04 -8.08
C GLN A 251 -42.40 0.93 -7.42
N VAL A 252 -42.88 1.90 -8.18
CA VAL A 252 -43.79 2.96 -7.70
C VAL A 252 -44.97 3.14 -8.63
N ALA A 253 -46.04 3.79 -8.16
CA ALA A 253 -47.11 4.23 -9.04
C ALA A 253 -46.62 5.37 -9.94
N LYS A 254 -47.10 5.43 -11.18
CA LYS A 254 -46.71 6.44 -12.15
C LYS A 254 -46.91 7.88 -11.63
N ASN A 255 -45.98 8.78 -11.96
CA ASN A 255 -45.94 10.20 -11.55
C ASN A 255 -45.65 10.46 -10.06
N THR A 256 -45.48 9.44 -9.21
CA THR A 256 -45.15 9.61 -7.77
C THR A 256 -43.85 10.41 -7.57
N LEU A 257 -42.94 10.32 -8.54
CA LEU A 257 -41.58 10.86 -8.47
C LEU A 257 -41.37 12.16 -9.25
N SER A 258 -42.43 12.74 -9.80
CA SER A 258 -42.35 14.01 -10.53
C SER A 258 -42.28 15.24 -9.61
N GLY A 259 -42.60 15.07 -8.32
CA GLY A 259 -42.63 16.14 -7.30
C GLY A 259 -41.41 16.12 -6.38
N PHE A 260 -41.67 16.26 -5.07
CA PHE A 260 -40.64 16.31 -4.04
C PHE A 260 -40.23 14.92 -3.55
N TRP A 261 -38.94 14.65 -3.56
CA TRP A 261 -38.30 13.41 -3.14
C TRP A 261 -37.88 13.39 -1.68
N VAL A 262 -38.17 14.44 -0.90
CA VAL A 262 -37.58 14.67 0.44
C VAL A 262 -37.65 13.42 1.33
N ASP A 263 -38.83 12.82 1.50
CA ASP A 263 -39.04 11.67 2.39
C ASP A 263 -38.44 10.36 1.81
N ILE A 264 -38.52 10.19 0.48
CA ILE A 264 -37.95 9.03 -0.22
C ILE A 264 -36.42 9.07 -0.13
N ALA A 265 -35.83 10.26 -0.25
CA ALA A 265 -34.39 10.46 -0.21
C ALA A 265 -33.79 10.14 1.16
N VAL A 266 -34.53 10.34 2.27
CA VAL A 266 -34.13 9.90 3.62
C VAL A 266 -33.84 8.40 3.63
N VAL A 267 -34.85 7.58 3.34
CA VAL A 267 -34.75 6.12 3.41
C VAL A 267 -33.70 5.57 2.43
N VAL A 268 -33.70 6.07 1.19
CA VAL A 268 -32.74 5.65 0.15
C VAL A 268 -31.30 5.96 0.55
N ALA A 269 -31.04 7.16 1.08
CA ALA A 269 -29.68 7.57 1.43
C ALA A 269 -29.18 6.92 2.73
N GLU A 270 -30.06 6.65 3.70
CA GLU A 270 -29.71 5.96 4.95
C GLU A 270 -29.16 4.54 4.65
N GLU A 271 -29.93 3.75 3.89
CA GLU A 271 -29.53 2.41 3.45
C GLU A 271 -28.23 2.46 2.61
N ALA A 272 -28.16 3.37 1.65
CA ALA A 272 -27.00 3.51 0.77
C ALA A 272 -25.74 3.98 1.52
N ALA A 273 -25.85 4.87 2.49
CA ALA A 273 -24.71 5.34 3.29
C ALA A 273 -24.13 4.22 4.17
N GLY A 274 -24.98 3.34 4.72
CA GLY A 274 -24.54 2.11 5.37
C GLY A 274 -23.75 1.20 4.43
N GLY A 275 -24.22 1.04 3.19
CA GLY A 275 -23.49 0.31 2.15
C GLY A 275 -22.16 0.97 1.75
N VAL A 276 -22.12 2.31 1.64
CA VAL A 276 -20.90 3.08 1.31
C VAL A 276 -19.83 2.87 2.38
N ARG A 277 -20.21 2.96 3.67
CA ARG A 277 -19.33 2.63 4.79
C ARG A 277 -18.74 1.23 4.62
N ASP A 278 -19.56 0.23 4.33
CA ASP A 278 -19.09 -1.16 4.23
C ASP A 278 -18.14 -1.37 3.04
N VAL A 279 -18.39 -0.74 1.89
CA VAL A 279 -17.46 -0.73 0.74
C VAL A 279 -16.11 -0.12 1.14
N ILE A 280 -16.12 1.02 1.84
CA ILE A 280 -14.90 1.68 2.33
C ILE A 280 -14.16 0.76 3.32
N LEU A 281 -14.82 0.23 4.35
CA LEU A 281 -14.18 -0.65 5.34
C LEU A 281 -13.57 -1.92 4.70
N ASN A 282 -14.23 -2.50 3.68
CA ASN A 282 -13.69 -3.61 2.90
C ASN A 282 -12.44 -3.18 2.10
N ARG A 283 -12.48 -2.02 1.42
CA ARG A 283 -11.33 -1.47 0.67
C ARG A 283 -10.13 -1.14 1.57
N LEU A 284 -10.38 -0.80 2.83
CA LEU A 284 -9.37 -0.57 3.87
C LEU A 284 -8.89 -1.85 4.58
N GLY A 285 -9.50 -3.01 4.30
CA GLY A 285 -9.16 -4.28 4.97
C GLY A 285 -9.50 -4.34 6.47
N THR A 286 -10.38 -3.45 6.96
CA THR A 286 -10.71 -3.31 8.39
C THR A 286 -11.85 -4.19 8.86
N ARG A 287 -12.62 -4.77 7.95
CA ARG A 287 -13.75 -5.64 8.30
C ARG A 287 -13.22 -6.93 8.94
N LYS A 288 -13.35 -7.05 10.27
CA LYS A 288 -13.24 -8.34 10.96
C LYS A 288 -14.29 -9.28 10.35
N LYS A 289 -13.83 -10.46 9.93
CA LYS A 289 -14.71 -11.53 9.47
C LYS A 289 -15.57 -11.98 10.67
N PRO A 290 -16.89 -12.15 10.52
CA PRO A 290 -17.74 -12.72 11.56
C PRO A 290 -17.38 -14.18 11.84
#